data_AF-A0A920F429-F1
#
_entry.id   AF-A0A920F429-F1
#
_cell.length_a   1.000
_cell.length_b   1.000
_cell.length_c   1.000
_cell.angle_alpha   90.00
_cell.angle_beta   90.00
_cell.angle_gamma   90.00
#
_symmetry.space_group_name_H-M   'P 1'
#
loop_
_entity.id
_entity.type
_entity.pdbx_description
1 polymer ?
#
loop_
_entity_poly.entity_id
_entity_poly.type
_entity_poly.pdbx_seq_one_letter_code
_entity_poly.pdbx_strand_id
1 'polypeptide(L)'
;MIFDLYARLERRRWLDLARLPVVLMLAFACFVLGATAGHAGGMRFTETTGRAAIIDPAMEQEARMMALEDALYLAALEGGARIDGFSAVMTDSSLEDHFVIRPASRILDYTITNEVIDDLHYQVSIRAAVGTFQRNLSSPSGRESDRVRSKDHSW
;
A
#
# COMPACT_ATOMS: atom_id res chain seq x y z
N MET A 1 -65.77 10.90 23.96
CA MET A 1 -64.87 9.86 23.40
C MET A 1 -63.64 10.42 22.69
N ILE A 2 -63.64 11.65 22.14
CA ILE A 2 -62.45 12.29 21.53
C ILE A 2 -61.36 12.68 22.54
N PHE A 3 -61.73 13.14 23.75
CA PHE A 3 -60.78 13.58 24.78
C PHE A 3 -59.87 12.46 25.32
N ASP A 4 -60.38 11.22 25.36
CA ASP A 4 -59.61 10.06 25.82
C ASP A 4 -58.60 9.56 24.76
N LEU A 5 -58.89 9.82 23.48
CA LEU A 5 -57.96 9.55 22.37
C LEU A 5 -56.77 10.53 22.39
N TYR A 6 -57.03 11.80 22.76
CA TYR A 6 -56.01 12.85 22.79
C TYR A 6 -54.98 12.63 23.92
N ALA A 7 -55.45 12.27 25.12
CA ALA A 7 -54.58 12.02 26.28
C ALA A 7 -53.67 10.78 26.12
N ARG A 8 -54.03 9.85 25.21
CA ARG A 8 -53.28 8.61 24.95
C ARG A 8 -52.16 8.80 23.91
N LEU A 9 -52.29 9.77 22.99
CA LEU A 9 -51.21 10.15 22.06
C LEU A 9 -50.10 10.94 22.75
N GLU A 10 -50.45 11.83 23.69
CA GLU A 10 -49.51 12.72 24.36
C GLU A 10 -48.52 11.97 25.27
N ARG A 11 -48.98 10.88 25.90
CA ARG A 11 -48.18 10.06 26.83
C ARG A 11 -47.11 9.22 26.14
N ARG A 12 -47.33 8.78 24.88
CA ARG A 12 -46.31 8.11 24.05
C ARG A 12 -45.23 9.10 23.60
N ARG A 13 -45.63 10.31 23.18
CA ARG A 13 -44.72 11.36 22.71
C ARG A 13 -43.75 11.85 23.80
N TRP A 14 -44.17 11.88 25.06
CA TRP A 14 -43.31 12.25 26.20
C TRP A 14 -42.23 11.19 26.53
N LEU A 15 -42.58 9.90 26.40
CA LEU A 15 -41.64 8.79 26.60
C LEU A 15 -40.60 8.67 25.48
N ASP A 16 -40.97 9.09 24.26
CA ASP A 16 -40.07 9.16 23.10
C ASP A 16 -39.18 10.41 23.15
N LEU A 17 -39.69 11.56 23.62
CA LEU A 17 -38.90 12.79 23.85
C LEU A 17 -37.79 12.58 24.89
N ALA A 18 -38.03 11.81 25.94
CA ALA A 18 -37.02 11.52 26.97
C ALA A 18 -35.93 10.54 26.48
N ARG A 19 -36.25 9.67 25.50
CA ARG A 19 -35.31 8.70 24.93
C ARG A 19 -34.52 9.25 23.74
N LEU A 20 -35.06 10.25 23.04
CA LEU A 20 -34.41 10.94 21.93
C LEU A 20 -32.98 11.43 22.22
N PRO A 21 -32.70 12.15 23.33
CA PRO A 21 -31.33 12.61 23.61
C PRO A 21 -30.38 11.46 23.93
N VAL A 22 -30.88 10.39 24.56
CA VAL A 22 -30.09 9.19 24.88
C VAL A 22 -29.72 8.44 23.60
N VAL A 23 -30.67 8.26 22.68
CA VAL A 23 -30.42 7.63 21.37
C VAL A 23 -29.45 8.46 20.54
N LEU A 24 -29.59 9.79 20.55
CA LEU A 24 -28.71 10.70 19.82
C LEU A 24 -27.29 10.70 20.41
N MET A 25 -27.16 10.67 21.73
CA MET A 25 -25.86 10.56 22.39
C MET A 25 -25.19 9.20 22.11
N LEU A 26 -25.96 8.11 22.11
CA LEU A 26 -25.45 6.77 21.81
C LEU A 26 -25.02 6.65 20.34
N ALA A 27 -25.78 7.24 19.41
CA ALA A 27 -25.40 7.34 18.00
C ALA A 27 -24.12 8.17 17.80
N PHE A 28 -23.99 9.30 18.51
CA PHE A 28 -22.78 10.12 18.48
C PHE A 28 -21.58 9.39 19.08
N ALA A 29 -21.75 8.68 20.20
CA ALA A 29 -20.71 7.84 20.78
C ALA A 29 -20.27 6.72 19.83
N CYS A 30 -21.20 6.03 19.15
CA CYS A 30 -20.88 5.06 18.11
C CYS A 30 -20.13 5.68 16.93
N PHE A 31 -20.50 6.90 16.51
CA PHE A 31 -19.82 7.62 15.44
C PHE A 31 -18.37 7.98 15.83
N VAL A 32 -18.17 8.46 17.06
CA VAL A 32 -16.83 8.78 17.59
C VAL A 32 -15.99 7.52 17.76
N LEU A 33 -16.55 6.42 18.27
CA LEU A 33 -15.84 5.14 18.36
C LEU A 33 -15.46 4.60 16.97
N GLY A 34 -16.36 4.64 16.00
CA GLY A 34 -16.12 4.19 14.62
C GLY A 34 -15.02 4.99 13.91
N ALA A 35 -14.92 6.30 14.19
CA ALA A 35 -13.87 7.15 13.64
C ALA A 35 -12.47 6.84 14.20
N THR A 36 -12.38 6.10 15.31
CA THR A 36 -11.12 5.69 15.95
C THR A 36 -10.69 4.26 15.65
N ALA A 37 -11.34 3.58 14.70
CA ALA A 37 -10.85 2.32 14.16
C ALA A 37 -9.47 2.55 13.54
N GLY A 38 -8.44 2.26 14.34
CA GLY A 38 -7.06 2.65 14.11
C GLY A 38 -6.49 2.19 12.78
N HIS A 39 -5.54 2.99 12.29
CA HIS A 39 -4.61 2.62 11.24
C HIS A 39 -3.76 1.45 11.74
N ALA A 40 -4.24 0.22 11.54
CA ALA A 40 -3.34 -0.92 11.51
C ALA A 40 -2.33 -0.64 10.41
N GLY A 41 -1.02 -0.67 10.73
CA GLY A 41 0.04 -0.71 9.73
C GLY A 41 -0.17 -1.96 8.88
N GLY A 42 -1.03 -1.80 7.87
CA GLY A 42 -1.77 -2.88 7.28
C GLY A 42 -0.93 -3.58 6.24
N MET A 43 -0.60 -4.84 6.51
CA MET A 43 -0.28 -5.76 5.44
C MET A 43 -1.49 -5.82 4.49
N ARG A 44 -1.23 -5.62 3.20
CA ARG A 44 -2.24 -5.70 2.13
C ARG A 44 -1.82 -6.81 1.17
N PHE A 45 -2.81 -7.54 0.65
CA PHE A 45 -2.56 -8.46 -0.46
C PHE A 45 -2.79 -7.76 -1.79
N THR A 46 -1.92 -8.03 -2.75
CA THR A 46 -1.95 -7.50 -4.12
C THR A 46 -1.79 -8.65 -5.10
N GLU A 47 -2.41 -8.53 -6.27
CA GLU A 47 -2.29 -9.52 -7.35
C GLU A 47 -1.72 -8.80 -8.56
N THR A 48 -0.57 -9.26 -9.04
CA THR A 48 0.15 -8.62 -10.14
C THR A 48 0.65 -9.67 -11.11
N THR A 49 0.83 -9.26 -12.37
CA THR A 49 1.37 -10.12 -13.42
C THR A 49 2.54 -9.42 -14.07
N GLY A 50 3.71 -10.03 -14.00
CA GLY A 50 4.91 -9.55 -14.67
C GLY A 50 5.16 -10.31 -15.96
N ARG A 51 5.88 -9.67 -16.90
CA ARG A 51 6.12 -10.21 -18.24
C ARG A 51 7.56 -9.99 -18.68
N ALA A 52 8.14 -10.99 -19.33
CA ALA A 52 9.46 -10.88 -19.92
C ALA A 52 9.53 -11.56 -21.28
N ALA A 53 10.29 -10.98 -22.21
CA ALA A 53 10.50 -11.54 -23.53
C ALA A 53 11.48 -12.72 -23.48
N ILE A 54 11.18 -13.77 -24.25
CA ILE A 54 12.04 -14.93 -24.43
C ILE A 54 12.99 -14.61 -25.59
N ILE A 55 14.24 -14.29 -25.26
CA ILE A 55 15.27 -13.94 -26.25
C ILE A 55 15.79 -15.19 -26.97
N ASP A 56 15.96 -16.29 -26.23
CA ASP A 56 16.39 -17.59 -26.71
C ASP A 56 15.56 -18.66 -25.99
N PRO A 57 14.99 -19.66 -26.69
CA PRO A 57 14.28 -20.77 -26.06
C PRO A 57 15.13 -21.55 -25.02
N ALA A 58 16.46 -21.55 -25.13
CA ALA A 58 17.34 -22.14 -24.12
C ALA A 58 17.41 -21.33 -22.80
N MET A 59 16.96 -20.07 -22.82
CA MET A 59 16.98 -19.13 -21.69
C MET A 59 15.58 -18.89 -21.11
N GLU A 60 14.63 -19.79 -21.34
CA GLU A 60 13.26 -19.69 -20.81
C GLU A 60 13.23 -19.47 -19.29
N GLN A 61 14.12 -20.13 -18.55
CA GLN A 61 14.25 -19.96 -17.10
C GLN A 61 14.66 -18.53 -16.71
N GLU A 62 15.50 -17.87 -17.53
CA GLU A 62 15.88 -16.48 -17.30
C GLU A 62 14.70 -15.53 -17.55
N ALA A 63 13.96 -15.76 -18.64
CA ALA A 63 12.73 -15.02 -18.91
C ALA A 63 11.70 -15.19 -17.78
N ARG A 64 11.55 -16.41 -17.24
CA ARG A 64 10.70 -16.67 -16.07
C ARG A 64 11.15 -15.85 -14.84
N MET A 65 12.45 -15.78 -14.54
CA MET A 65 12.96 -14.99 -13.42
C MET A 65 12.75 -13.49 -13.64
N MET A 66 13.01 -12.97 -14.84
CA MET A 66 12.74 -11.56 -15.17
C MET A 66 11.25 -11.22 -15.05
N ALA A 67 10.35 -12.09 -15.52
CA ALA A 67 8.92 -11.90 -15.39
C ALA A 67 8.48 -11.90 -13.92
N LEU A 68 9.08 -12.75 -13.08
CA LEU A 68 8.84 -12.75 -11.64
C LEU A 68 9.35 -11.46 -10.96
N GLU A 69 10.53 -10.97 -11.35
CA GLU A 69 11.08 -9.70 -10.84
C GLU A 69 10.18 -8.50 -11.20
N ASP A 70 9.69 -8.45 -12.44
CA ASP A 70 8.72 -7.45 -12.89
C ASP A 70 7.42 -7.51 -12.08
N ALA A 71 6.88 -8.72 -11.86
CA ALA A 71 5.68 -8.92 -11.03
C ALA A 71 5.89 -8.41 -9.59
N LEU A 72 7.02 -8.76 -8.97
CA LEU A 72 7.37 -8.32 -7.62
C LEU A 72 7.58 -6.80 -7.53
N TYR A 73 8.16 -6.20 -8.57
CA TYR A 73 8.33 -4.75 -8.65
C TYR A 73 6.98 -4.03 -8.70
N LEU A 74 6.05 -4.52 -9.54
CA LEU A 74 4.69 -3.99 -9.64
C LEU A 74 3.92 -4.17 -8.33
N ALA A 75 4.01 -5.33 -7.69
CA ALA A 75 3.36 -5.57 -6.39
C ALA A 75 3.85 -4.56 -5.33
N ALA A 76 5.14 -4.29 -5.29
CA ALA A 76 5.71 -3.32 -4.35
C ALA A 76 5.24 -1.88 -4.64
N LEU A 77 5.05 -1.51 -5.92
CA LEU A 77 4.44 -0.24 -6.31
C LEU A 77 2.96 -0.15 -5.91
N GLU A 78 2.18 -1.21 -6.09
CA GLU A 78 0.77 -1.26 -5.65
C GLU A 78 0.62 -1.13 -4.14
N GLY A 79 1.57 -1.66 -3.37
CA GLY A 79 1.64 -1.47 -1.91
C GLY A 79 1.97 -0.03 -1.49
N GLY A 80 2.36 0.82 -2.43
CA GLY A 80 2.64 2.23 -2.24
C GLY A 80 3.84 2.67 -3.07
N ALA A 81 3.76 3.85 -3.68
CA ALA A 81 4.84 4.44 -4.45
C ALA A 81 5.23 5.80 -3.86
N ARG A 82 6.54 6.04 -3.71
CA ARG A 82 7.10 7.36 -3.46
C ARG A 82 7.48 7.96 -4.80
N ILE A 83 6.97 9.15 -5.07
CA ILE A 83 7.23 9.92 -6.28
C ILE A 83 7.97 11.18 -5.86
N ASP A 84 9.20 11.33 -6.33
CA ASP A 84 9.99 12.55 -6.15
C ASP A 84 10.04 13.31 -7.47
N GLY A 85 9.65 14.58 -7.48
CA GLY A 85 9.55 15.41 -8.68
C GLY A 85 10.39 16.68 -8.57
N PHE A 86 11.04 17.07 -9.67
CA PHE A 86 11.79 18.32 -9.81
C PHE A 86 11.32 19.05 -11.06
N SER A 87 11.03 20.35 -10.93
CA SER A 87 10.64 21.22 -12.04
C SER A 87 11.62 22.39 -12.14
N ALA A 88 12.07 22.71 -13.35
CA ALA A 88 12.91 23.86 -13.64
C ALA A 88 12.30 24.72 -14.76
N VAL A 89 12.38 26.04 -14.60
CA VAL A 89 11.99 27.02 -15.63
C VAL A 89 13.25 27.58 -16.27
N MET A 90 13.40 27.42 -17.58
CA MET A 90 14.53 27.97 -18.33
C MET A 90 14.29 29.42 -18.77
N THR A 91 15.36 30.11 -19.19
CA THR A 91 15.33 31.52 -19.62
C THR A 91 14.44 31.78 -20.84
N ASP A 92 14.19 30.77 -21.67
CA ASP A 92 13.30 30.84 -22.83
C ASP A 92 11.82 30.55 -22.48
N SER A 93 11.49 30.50 -21.17
CA SER A 93 10.17 30.10 -20.67
C SER A 93 9.81 28.63 -20.94
N SER A 94 10.76 27.77 -21.31
CA SER A 94 10.52 26.33 -21.30
C SER A 94 10.52 25.75 -19.88
N LEU A 95 9.76 24.67 -19.71
CA LEU A 95 9.57 23.95 -18.46
C LEU A 95 10.17 22.55 -18.62
N GLU A 96 11.05 22.15 -17.70
CA GLU A 96 11.60 20.80 -17.63
C GLU A 96 11.16 20.13 -16.32
N ASP A 97 10.45 19.01 -16.44
CA ASP A 97 9.93 18.23 -15.31
C ASP A 97 10.56 16.83 -15.29
N HIS A 98 11.10 16.43 -14.13
CA HIS A 98 11.69 15.11 -13.89
C HIS A 98 10.99 14.42 -12.72
N PHE A 99 10.58 13.15 -12.91
CA PHE A 99 9.93 12.34 -11.88
C PHE A 99 10.66 11.02 -11.65
N VAL A 100 10.90 10.68 -10.38
CA VAL A 100 11.47 9.40 -9.96
C VAL A 100 10.42 8.65 -9.13
N ILE A 101 10.01 7.47 -9.60
CA ILE A 101 9.01 6.62 -8.94
C ILE A 101 9.73 5.43 -8.30
N ARG A 102 9.48 5.19 -7.01
CA ARG A 102 10.06 4.06 -6.26
C ARG A 102 9.02 3.38 -5.38
N PRO A 103 9.05 2.06 -5.21
CA PRO A 103 8.23 1.39 -4.21
C PRO A 103 8.49 1.97 -2.80
N ALA A 104 7.41 2.35 -2.11
CA ALA A 104 7.44 2.77 -0.71
C ALA A 104 7.12 1.60 0.25
N SER A 105 6.64 0.48 -0.29
CA SER A 105 6.31 -0.73 0.44
C SER A 105 7.33 -1.85 0.18
N ARG A 106 7.32 -2.87 1.04
CA ARG A 106 8.16 -4.05 0.90
C ARG A 106 7.29 -5.30 0.74
N ILE A 107 7.77 -6.24 -0.08
CA ILE A 107 7.19 -7.58 -0.16
C ILE A 107 7.52 -8.33 1.14
N LEU A 108 6.50 -8.79 1.84
CA LEU A 108 6.60 -9.60 3.05
C LEU A 108 6.59 -11.09 2.71
N ASP A 109 5.72 -11.47 1.78
CA ASP A 109 5.59 -12.84 1.27
C ASP A 109 4.94 -12.80 -0.12
N TYR A 110 5.11 -13.86 -0.92
CA TYR A 110 4.45 -14.00 -2.21
C TYR A 110 4.21 -15.46 -2.58
N THR A 111 3.14 -15.69 -3.32
CA THR A 111 2.80 -16.99 -3.90
C THR A 111 2.56 -16.82 -5.38
N ILE A 112 3.17 -17.68 -6.20
CA ILE A 112 2.90 -17.74 -7.63
C ILE A 112 1.54 -18.40 -7.83
N THR A 113 0.63 -17.71 -8.52
CA THR A 113 -0.73 -18.18 -8.77
C THR A 113 -0.90 -18.75 -10.17
N ASN A 114 -0.12 -18.25 -11.14
CA ASN A 114 -0.15 -18.71 -12.52
C ASN A 114 1.17 -18.46 -13.23
N GLU A 115 1.52 -19.34 -14.17
CA GLU A 115 2.64 -19.20 -15.09
C GLU A 115 2.17 -19.60 -16.48
N VAL A 116 2.37 -18.73 -17.47
CA VAL A 116 1.96 -18.99 -18.85
C VAL A 116 3.01 -18.45 -19.81
N ILE A 117 3.26 -19.19 -20.87
CA ILE A 117 4.06 -18.74 -22.01
C ILE A 117 3.09 -18.32 -23.10
N ASP A 118 3.19 -17.07 -23.52
CA ASP A 118 2.36 -16.46 -24.55
C ASP A 118 3.26 -15.95 -25.67
N ASP A 119 3.27 -16.68 -26.79
CA ASP A 119 4.15 -16.51 -27.95
C ASP A 119 5.63 -16.35 -27.58
N LEU A 120 6.09 -15.10 -27.48
CA LEU A 120 7.48 -14.70 -27.22
C LEU A 120 7.66 -14.15 -25.80
N HIS A 121 6.67 -14.28 -24.91
CA HIS A 121 6.72 -13.76 -23.56
C HIS A 121 6.40 -14.82 -22.52
N TYR A 122 7.21 -14.84 -21.46
CA TYR A 122 6.88 -15.51 -20.22
C TYR A 122 6.06 -14.57 -19.35
N GLN A 123 4.94 -15.04 -18.80
CA GLN A 123 4.10 -14.28 -17.88
C GLN A 123 3.99 -15.02 -16.54
N VAL A 124 4.18 -14.30 -15.44
CA VAL A 124 4.08 -14.83 -14.08
C VAL A 124 3.10 -13.98 -13.29
N SER A 125 2.00 -14.60 -12.83
CA SER A 125 1.05 -13.97 -11.92
C SER A 125 1.36 -14.38 -10.49
N ILE A 126 1.40 -13.39 -9.60
CA ILE A 126 1.66 -13.59 -8.17
C ILE A 126 0.57 -12.95 -7.32
N ARG A 127 0.36 -13.52 -6.14
CA ARG A 127 -0.31 -12.86 -5.02
C ARG A 127 0.74 -12.53 -3.97
N ALA A 128 0.94 -11.23 -3.69
CA ALA A 128 1.96 -10.75 -2.76
C ALA A 128 1.34 -10.04 -1.55
N ALA A 129 1.87 -10.35 -0.37
CA ALA A 129 1.62 -9.59 0.84
C ALA A 129 2.62 -8.43 0.91
N VAL A 130 2.13 -7.19 0.91
CA VAL A 130 2.93 -5.96 0.92
C VAL A 130 2.64 -5.14 2.16
N GLY A 131 3.68 -4.50 2.71
CA GLY A 131 3.52 -3.67 3.89
C GLY A 131 4.78 -2.89 4.25
N THR A 132 4.69 -2.07 5.27
CA THR A 132 5.82 -1.30 5.82
C THR A 132 6.44 -2.06 6.98
N PHE A 133 7.72 -2.40 6.90
CA PHE A 133 8.45 -2.93 8.05
C PHE A 133 8.83 -1.77 8.98
N GLN A 134 8.15 -1.64 10.12
CA GLN A 134 8.61 -0.75 11.18
C GLN A 134 9.80 -1.40 11.87
N ARG A 135 11.02 -1.02 11.48
CA ARG A 135 12.22 -1.39 12.23
C ARG A 135 12.13 -0.70 13.59
N ASN A 136 11.79 -1.45 14.63
CA ASN A 136 11.97 -1.02 16.00
C ASN A 136 13.44 -0.62 16.19
N LEU A 137 13.67 0.66 16.56
CA LEU A 137 14.99 1.26 16.74
C LEU A 137 15.74 0.75 17.99
N SER A 138 15.65 -0.53 18.32
CA SER A 138 16.37 -1.15 19.43
C SER A 138 17.43 -2.14 18.94
N SER A 139 18.25 -1.71 17.98
CA SER A 139 19.51 -2.41 17.66
C SER A 139 20.62 -1.37 17.64
N PRO A 140 21.68 -1.52 18.45
CA PRO A 140 22.73 -0.52 18.55
C PRO A 140 23.43 -0.42 17.21
N SER A 141 23.56 0.82 16.72
CA SER A 141 24.26 1.19 15.51
C SER A 141 25.63 0.49 15.42
N GLY A 142 25.74 -0.51 14.55
CA GLY A 142 27.01 -1.02 14.08
C GLY A 142 27.69 0.09 13.29
N ARG A 143 28.72 0.69 13.89
CA ARG A 143 29.68 1.55 13.19
C ARG A 143 30.44 0.68 12.19
N GLU A 144 29.98 0.68 10.95
CA GLU A 144 30.78 0.26 9.80
C GLU A 144 31.91 1.30 9.69
N SER A 145 33.05 0.96 10.30
CA SER A 145 34.27 1.72 10.26
C SER A 145 34.76 1.74 8.82
N ASP A 146 34.81 2.94 8.24
CA ASP A 146 35.66 3.29 7.12
C ASP A 146 37.02 2.59 7.25
N ARG A 147 37.20 1.53 6.46
CA ARG A 147 38.51 1.02 6.10
C ARG A 147 38.56 1.00 4.59
N VAL A 148 38.60 2.20 4.03
CA VAL A 148 39.19 2.46 2.72
C VAL A 148 40.63 1.94 2.80
N ARG A 149 40.81 0.71 2.33
CA ARG A 149 42.13 0.12 2.08
C ARG A 149 42.71 0.88 0.90
N SER A 150 43.49 1.92 1.22
CA SER A 150 44.59 2.39 0.37
C SER A 150 45.35 1.16 -0.08
N LYS A 151 45.32 0.90 -1.39
CA LYS A 151 46.23 -0.02 -2.05
C LYS A 151 47.26 0.85 -2.75
N ASP A 152 48.27 1.13 -1.98
CA ASP A 152 49.62 1.50 -2.36
C ASP A 152 50.09 0.51 -3.45
N HIS A 153 50.00 0.94 -4.70
CA HIS A 153 50.74 0.35 -5.80
C HIS A 153 51.94 1.25 -6.09
N SER A 154 53.04 0.91 -5.45
CA SER A 154 54.38 1.16 -5.96
C SER A 154 54.76 -0.02 -6.87
N TRP A 155 55.17 0.32 -8.10
CA TRP A 155 56.21 -0.24 -8.97
C TRP A 155 55.84 0.08 -10.42
#